data_AF-A0A3M1EHM2-F1
#
_entry.id   AF-A0A3M1EHM2-F1
#
_cell.length_a   1.000
_cell.length_b   1.000
_cell.length_c   1.000
_cell.angle_alpha   90.00
_cell.angle_beta   90.00
_cell.angle_gamma   90.00
#
_symmetry.space_group_name_H-M   'P 1'
#
loop_
_entity.id
_entity.type
_entity.pdbx_description
1 polymer ?
#
loop_
_entity_poly.entity_id
_entity_poly.type
_entity_poly.pdbx_seq_one_letter_code
_entity_poly.pdbx_strand_id
1 'polypeptide(L)' 'ALGAVNGQTLTLHGVVAGVQGKPLIRLREEGSPDEAESIGWRLAQKALSRGAAEILATK' A
#
# COMPACT_ATOMS: atom_id res chain seq x y z
N ALA A 1 0.78 -0.34 7.15
CA ALA A 1 -0.04 -1.16 6.22
C ALA A 1 -0.69 -2.30 6.99
N LEU A 2 -1.75 -2.92 6.47
CA LEU A 2 -2.43 -4.06 7.09
C LEU A 2 -2.52 -5.23 6.09
N GLY A 3 -1.95 -6.38 6.44
CA GLY A 3 -2.06 -7.62 5.67
C GLY A 3 -2.97 -8.62 6.37
N ALA A 4 -3.78 -9.36 5.61
CA ALA A 4 -4.62 -10.45 6.11
C ALA A 4 -4.56 -11.64 5.14
N VAL A 5 -4.38 -12.84 5.69
CA VAL A 5 -4.40 -14.09 4.92
C VAL A 5 -5.74 -14.79 5.15
N ASN A 6 -6.40 -15.17 4.07
CA ASN A 6 -7.57 -16.05 4.09
C ASN A 6 -7.37 -17.19 3.09
N GLY A 7 -7.12 -18.40 3.59
CA GLY A 7 -6.75 -19.54 2.76
C GLY A 7 -5.44 -19.27 2.00
N GLN A 8 -5.51 -19.31 0.67
CA GLN A 8 -4.36 -19.09 -0.23
C GLN A 8 -4.29 -17.66 -0.78
N THR A 9 -4.96 -16.69 -0.13
CA THR A 9 -4.95 -15.30 -0.57
C THR A 9 -4.47 -14.39 0.55
N LEU A 10 -3.38 -13.68 0.30
CA LEU A 10 -2.94 -12.52 1.08
C LEU A 10 -3.57 -11.27 0.47
N THR A 11 -4.34 -10.52 1.27
CA THR A 11 -4.78 -9.17 0.93
C THR A 11 -3.95 -8.15 1.71
N LEU A 12 -3.39 -7.16 1.01
CA LEU A 12 -2.60 -6.09 1.62
C LEU A 12 -3.28 -4.73 1.38
N HIS A 13 -3.63 -4.06 2.47
CA HIS A 13 -4.19 -2.70 2.47
C HIS A 13 -3.10 -1.67 2.80
N GLY A 14 -3.02 -0.63 1.96
CA GLY A 14 -2.09 0.50 2.12
C GLY A 14 -2.82 1.83 2.30
N VAL A 15 -2.21 2.70 3.11
CA VAL A 15 -2.64 4.10 3.28
C VAL A 15 -1.40 4.98 3.28
N VAL A 16 -1.43 6.06 2.51
CA VAL A 16 -0.47 7.18 2.59
C VAL A 16 -1.28 8.44 2.80
N ALA A 17 -0.99 9.21 3.84
CA ALA A 17 -1.72 10.42 4.18
C ALA A 17 -0.78 11.53 4.62
N GLY A 18 -1.13 12.77 4.32
CA GLY A 18 -0.46 13.93 4.93
C GLY A 18 -0.76 13.99 6.43
N VAL A 19 0.03 14.77 7.17
CA VAL A 19 -0.07 14.89 8.64
C VAL A 19 -1.47 15.32 9.14
N GLN A 20 -2.19 16.11 8.35
CA GLN A 20 -3.58 16.51 8.63
C GLN A 20 -4.62 15.50 8.12
N GLY A 21 -4.21 14.29 7.76
CA GLY A 21 -5.06 13.25 7.16
C GLY A 21 -5.40 13.48 5.68
N LYS A 22 -4.92 14.58 5.08
CA LYS A 22 -5.03 14.90 3.65
C LYS A 22 -3.70 15.49 3.14
N PRO A 23 -3.35 15.30 1.85
CA PRO A 23 -3.99 14.38 0.89
C PRO A 23 -3.93 12.91 1.34
N LEU A 24 -4.82 12.05 0.82
CA LEU A 24 -4.99 10.66 1.28
C LEU A 24 -5.05 9.70 0.08
N ILE A 25 -4.17 8.70 0.06
CA ILE A 25 -4.14 7.61 -0.92
C ILE A 25 -4.46 6.31 -0.18
N ARG A 26 -5.46 5.57 -0.68
CA ARG A 26 -5.80 4.21 -0.24
C ARG A 26 -5.50 3.22 -1.36
N LEU A 27 -4.93 2.08 -0.98
CA LEU A 27 -4.42 1.06 -1.89
C LEU A 27 -4.84 -0.33 -1.40
N ARG A 28 -4.97 -1.25 -2.34
CA ARG A 28 -5.15 -2.68 -2.10
C ARG A 28 -4.41 -3.45 -3.17
N GLU A 29 -3.72 -4.51 -2.76
CA GLU A 29 -3.15 -5.56 -3.60
C GLU A 29 -3.49 -6.92 -2.98
N GLU A 30 -3.52 -7.95 -3.81
CA GLU A 30 -3.74 -9.33 -3.37
C GLU A 30 -2.92 -10.31 -4.21
N GLY A 31 -2.74 -11.52 -3.70
CA GLY A 31 -2.01 -12.60 -4.37
C GLY A 31 -1.75 -13.77 -3.44
N SER A 32 -0.87 -14.68 -3.86
CA SER A 32 -0.45 -15.79 -3.01
C SER A 32 0.35 -15.26 -1.81
N PRO A 33 0.17 -15.83 -0.60
CA PRO A 33 1.03 -15.56 0.55
C PRO A 33 2.53 -15.78 0.26
N ASP A 34 2.85 -16.69 -0.65
CA ASP A 34 4.25 -16.96 -1.06
C ASP A 34 4.87 -15.79 -1.85
N GLU A 35 4.05 -14.88 -2.36
CA GLU A 35 4.46 -13.68 -3.10
C GLU A 35 4.40 -12.41 -2.24
N ALA A 36 4.36 -12.54 -0.90
CA ALA A 36 4.13 -11.42 0.02
C ALA A 36 5.04 -10.21 -0.22
N GLU A 37 6.33 -10.44 -0.47
CA GLU A 37 7.28 -9.37 -0.79
C GLU A 37 6.91 -8.66 -2.09
N SER A 38 6.66 -9.42 -3.16
CA SER A 38 6.22 -8.89 -4.46
C SER A 38 4.90 -8.10 -4.35
N ILE A 39 3.95 -8.57 -3.54
CA ILE A 39 2.70 -7.85 -3.24
C ILE A 39 3.00 -6.50 -2.59
N GLY A 40 3.89 -6.46 -1.60
CA GLY A 40 4.33 -5.23 -0.95
C GLY A 40 5.01 -4.25 -1.92
N TRP A 41 5.89 -4.75 -2.77
CA TRP A 41 6.58 -3.96 -3.80
C TRP A 41 5.58 -3.35 -4.80
N ARG A 42 4.64 -4.15 -5.32
CA ARG A 42 3.59 -3.65 -6.23
C ARG A 42 2.73 -2.58 -5.56
N LEU A 43 2.34 -2.78 -4.30
CA LEU A 43 1.56 -1.81 -3.55
C LEU A 43 2.32 -0.48 -3.40
N ALA A 44 3.62 -0.54 -3.07
CA ALA A 44 4.48 0.64 -2.94
C ALA A 44 4.66 1.38 -4.27
N GLN A 45 4.92 0.66 -5.36
CA GLN A 45 4.98 1.27 -6.69
C GLN A 45 3.65 1.93 -7.08
N LYS A 46 2.51 1.28 -6.80
CA LYS A 46 1.18 1.86 -7.02
C LYS A 46 0.94 3.11 -6.17
N ALA A 47 1.52 3.19 -4.98
CA ALA A 47 1.51 4.39 -4.15
C ALA A 47 2.28 5.53 -4.83
N LEU A 48 3.53 5.27 -5.25
CA LEU A 48 4.39 6.26 -5.89
C LEU A 48 3.77 6.79 -7.18
N SER A 49 3.24 5.92 -8.04
CA SER A 49 2.53 6.31 -9.27
C SER A 49 1.27 7.14 -9.03
N ARG A 50 0.76 7.20 -7.79
CA ARG A 50 -0.39 8.01 -7.37
C ARG A 50 0.02 9.27 -6.61
N GLY A 51 1.30 9.62 -6.61
CA GLY A 51 1.81 10.82 -5.96
C GLY A 51 2.08 10.67 -4.47
N ALA A 52 2.35 9.44 -3.99
CA ALA A 52 2.71 9.23 -2.58
C ALA A 52 4.02 9.91 -2.20
N ALA A 53 4.95 10.11 -3.16
CA ALA A 53 6.24 10.73 -2.90
C ALA A 53 6.09 12.18 -2.38
N GLU A 54 5.19 12.94 -2.99
CA GLU A 54 4.89 14.33 -2.64
C GLU A 54 4.28 14.42 -1.24
N ILE A 55 3.38 13.49 -0.91
CA ILE A 55 2.77 13.42 0.42
C ILE A 55 3.85 13.16 1.48
N LEU A 56 4.75 12.20 1.23
CA LEU A 56 5.80 11.80 2.17
C LEU A 56 6.93 12.83 2.30
N ALA A 57 7.18 13.63 1.27
CA ALA A 57 8.17 14.70 1.30
C ALA A 57 7.73 15.91 2.14
N THR A 58 6.45 15.97 2.53
CA THR A 58 5.91 17.06 3.35
C THR A 58 6.33 16.85 4.81
N LYS A 59 7.10 17.79 5.37
CA LYS A 59 7.54 17.77 6.78
C LYS A 59 6.42 18.17 7.75
#